data_AF-A0A961CBS1-F1
#
_entry.id   AF-A0A961CBS1-F1
#
_cell.length_a   1.000
_cell.length_b   1.000
_cell.length_c   1.000
_cell.angle_alpha   90.00
_cell.angle_beta   90.00
_cell.angle_gamma   90.00
#
_symmetry.space_group_name_H-M   'P 1'
#
loop_
_entity.id
_entity.type
_entity.pdbx_description
1 polymer ?
#
loop_
_entity_poly.entity_id
_entity_poly.type
_entity_poly.pdbx_seq_one_letter_code
_entity_poly.pdbx_strand_id
1 'polypeptide(L)'
;MSDLPSDPELAAGLARFAELSDALADGIEAALPGWVDRALAARADGAAVDPARAAAAGAAAVEAVMPPLRRLLAQDPDDQASNPLAIVRVATALPTAVLAEAGVAPVERDAQAASVFPDDVYDLVPASFGDLDPALAELGLAWGAAKAWIHLRRHA
;
A
#
# COMPACT_ATOMS: atom_id res chain seq x y z
N MET A 1 -26.61 2.81 -34.60
CA MET A 1 -25.25 2.62 -34.09
C MET A 1 -24.56 3.97 -34.21
N SER A 2 -24.80 4.86 -33.26
CA SER A 2 -24.22 6.20 -33.27
C SER A 2 -23.04 6.15 -32.31
N ASP A 3 -21.83 6.07 -32.87
CA ASP A 3 -20.62 6.39 -32.12
C ASP A 3 -20.73 7.86 -31.72
N LEU A 4 -21.06 8.11 -30.46
CA LEU A 4 -20.80 9.42 -29.86
C LEU A 4 -19.27 9.59 -29.87
N PRO A 5 -18.74 10.76 -30.27
CA PRO A 5 -17.31 11.02 -30.14
C PRO A 5 -16.95 10.84 -28.67
N SER A 6 -16.08 9.87 -28.40
CA SER A 6 -15.49 9.64 -27.08
C SER A 6 -14.90 10.95 -26.55
N ASP A 7 -15.34 11.40 -25.36
CA ASP A 7 -14.84 12.63 -24.71
C ASP A 7 -13.30 12.55 -24.62
N PRO A 8 -12.57 13.36 -25.40
CA PRO A 8 -11.11 13.25 -25.48
C PRO A 8 -10.43 13.61 -24.15
N GLU A 9 -11.06 14.45 -23.31
CA GLU A 9 -10.53 14.77 -21.99
C GLU A 9 -10.70 13.58 -21.04
N LEU A 10 -11.85 12.88 -21.10
CA LEU A 10 -12.08 11.66 -20.33
C LEU A 10 -11.10 10.56 -20.76
N ALA A 11 -10.86 10.40 -22.07
CA ALA A 11 -9.90 9.43 -22.59
C ALA A 11 -8.47 9.73 -22.10
N ALA A 12 -8.06 11.01 -22.13
CA ALA A 12 -6.76 11.44 -21.59
C ALA A 12 -6.66 11.23 -20.06
N GLY A 13 -7.74 11.50 -19.32
CA GLY A 13 -7.81 11.26 -17.88
C GLY A 13 -7.69 9.78 -17.53
N LEU A 14 -8.34 8.89 -18.29
CA LEU A 14 -8.21 7.43 -18.14
C LEU A 14 -6.81 6.93 -18.43
N ALA A 15 -6.17 7.44 -19.50
CA ALA A 15 -4.78 7.11 -19.81
C ALA A 15 -3.84 7.56 -18.68
N ARG A 16 -4.03 8.77 -18.16
CA ARG A 16 -3.24 9.28 -17.03
C ARG A 16 -3.46 8.47 -15.76
N PHE A 17 -4.69 8.03 -15.49
CA PHE A 17 -5.00 7.16 -14.37
C PHE A 17 -4.31 5.81 -14.47
N ALA A 18 -4.26 5.21 -15.67
CA ALA A 18 -3.54 3.97 -15.90
C ALA A 18 -2.03 4.13 -15.65
N GLU A 19 -1.41 5.18 -16.20
CA GLU A 19 0.01 5.49 -15.95
C GLU A 19 0.34 5.66 -14.45
N LEU A 20 -0.52 6.39 -13.73
CA LEU A 20 -0.37 6.58 -12.28
C LEU A 20 -0.57 5.28 -11.51
N SER A 21 -1.46 4.40 -11.97
CA SER A 21 -1.72 3.10 -11.37
C SER A 21 -0.52 2.16 -11.54
N ASP A 22 0.07 2.12 -12.73
CA ASP A 22 1.29 1.35 -13.00
C ASP A 22 2.47 1.88 -12.17
N ALA A 23 2.69 3.20 -12.20
CA ALA A 23 3.75 3.82 -11.41
C ALA A 23 3.58 3.58 -9.91
N LEU A 24 2.35 3.64 -9.39
CA LEU A 24 2.07 3.37 -7.98
C LEU A 24 2.33 1.90 -7.63
N ALA A 25 1.94 0.96 -8.50
CA ALA A 25 2.22 -0.45 -8.30
C ALA A 25 3.73 -0.73 -8.24
N ASP A 26 4.48 -0.24 -9.23
CA ASP A 26 5.93 -0.45 -9.32
C ASP A 26 6.67 0.22 -8.15
N GLY A 27 6.22 1.41 -7.75
CA GLY A 27 6.77 2.10 -6.60
C GLY A 27 6.51 1.37 -5.28
N ILE A 28 5.32 0.79 -5.09
CA ILE A 28 5.00 -0.04 -3.91
C ILE A 28 5.85 -1.32 -3.93
N GLU A 29 5.99 -1.99 -5.07
CA GLU A 29 6.80 -3.21 -5.22
C GLU A 29 8.25 -2.95 -4.79
N ALA A 30 8.83 -1.84 -5.24
CA ALA A 30 10.20 -1.45 -4.89
C ALA A 30 10.34 -1.05 -3.40
N ALA A 31 9.32 -0.42 -2.82
CA ALA A 31 9.37 0.10 -1.45
C ALA A 31 9.20 -0.99 -0.38
N LEU A 32 8.41 -2.05 -0.66
CA LEU A 32 7.99 -3.02 0.35
C LEU A 32 9.15 -3.67 1.14
N PRO A 33 10.24 -4.18 0.52
CA PRO A 33 11.34 -4.76 1.28
C PRO A 33 12.00 -3.74 2.22
N GLY A 34 12.27 -2.52 1.72
CA GLY A 34 12.89 -1.47 2.53
C GLY A 34 11.97 -0.95 3.64
N TRP A 35 10.66 -0.96 3.43
CA TRP A 35 9.69 -0.65 4.48
C TRP A 35 9.72 -1.70 5.60
N VAL A 36 9.77 -3.00 5.26
CA VAL A 36 9.90 -4.08 6.25
C VAL A 36 11.16 -3.89 7.10
N ASP A 37 12.30 -3.63 6.47
CA ASP A 37 13.56 -3.39 7.20
C ASP A 37 13.45 -2.22 8.18
N ARG A 38 12.84 -1.11 7.76
CA ARG A 38 12.64 0.06 8.63
C ARG A 38 11.65 -0.21 9.75
N ALA A 39 10.57 -0.95 9.49
CA ALA A 39 9.60 -1.35 10.51
C ALA A 39 10.26 -2.21 11.59
N LEU A 40 11.09 -3.18 11.20
CA LEU A 40 11.86 -4.02 12.12
C LEU A 40 12.85 -3.19 12.93
N ALA A 41 13.65 -2.35 12.26
CA ALA A 41 14.64 -1.49 12.91
C ALA A 41 14.00 -0.52 13.93
N ALA A 42 12.81 0.01 13.62
CA ALA A 42 12.10 0.92 14.51
C ALA A 42 11.59 0.27 15.80
N ARG A 43 11.38 -1.06 15.81
CA ARG A 43 10.74 -1.77 16.93
C ARG A 43 11.62 -2.83 17.59
N ALA A 44 12.77 -3.20 17.00
CA ALA A 44 13.61 -4.28 17.53
C ALA A 44 14.15 -4.02 18.96
N ASP A 45 14.26 -2.77 19.41
CA ASP A 45 14.67 -2.39 20.78
C ASP A 45 15.87 -3.18 21.34
N GLY A 46 16.93 -3.30 20.53
CA GLY A 46 18.15 -4.02 20.89
C GLY A 46 18.07 -5.55 20.73
N ALA A 47 16.91 -6.11 20.37
CA ALA A 47 16.80 -7.50 19.98
C ALA A 47 17.55 -7.76 18.66
N ALA A 48 18.22 -8.91 18.60
CA ALA A 48 18.89 -9.35 17.38
C ALA A 48 17.85 -9.92 16.41
N VAL A 49 17.50 -9.14 15.39
CA VAL A 49 16.72 -9.63 14.24
C VAL A 49 17.66 -10.30 13.25
N ASP A 50 17.38 -11.55 12.88
CA ASP A 50 18.14 -12.27 11.86
C ASP A 50 17.98 -11.58 10.49
N PRO A 51 19.06 -11.10 9.85
CA PRO A 51 19.00 -10.46 8.54
C PRO A 51 18.38 -11.34 7.45
N ALA A 52 18.57 -12.66 7.51
CA ALA A 52 17.96 -13.57 6.54
C ALA A 52 16.44 -13.65 6.71
N ARG A 53 15.95 -13.57 7.95
CA ARG A 53 14.51 -13.51 8.26
C ARG A 53 13.90 -12.17 7.85
N ALA A 54 14.59 -11.06 8.09
CA ALA A 54 14.15 -9.74 7.62
C ALA A 54 14.00 -9.70 6.10
N ALA A 55 15.02 -10.17 5.37
CA ALA A 55 14.99 -10.26 3.91
C ALA A 55 13.86 -11.18 3.40
N ALA A 56 13.65 -12.33 4.04
CA ALA A 56 12.56 -13.24 3.69
C ALA A 56 11.17 -12.61 3.92
N ALA A 57 11.00 -11.86 5.01
CA ALA A 57 9.76 -11.14 5.29
C ALA A 57 9.50 -10.03 4.25
N GLY A 58 10.54 -9.30 3.82
CA GLY A 58 10.45 -8.32 2.73
C GLY A 58 10.02 -8.95 1.41
N ALA A 59 10.61 -10.08 1.03
CA ALA A 59 10.22 -10.82 -0.17
C ALA A 59 8.78 -11.33 -0.10
N ALA A 60 8.39 -11.92 1.04
CA ALA A 60 7.03 -12.40 1.26
C ALA A 60 5.99 -11.25 1.28
N ALA A 61 6.38 -10.04 1.69
CA ALA A 61 5.51 -8.87 1.62
C ALA A 61 5.16 -8.53 0.16
N VAL A 62 6.15 -8.56 -0.73
CA VAL A 62 5.97 -8.38 -2.17
C VAL A 62 5.04 -9.46 -2.74
N GLU A 63 5.30 -10.73 -2.43
CA GLU A 63 4.48 -11.86 -2.91
C GLU A 63 3.01 -11.77 -2.46
N ALA A 64 2.78 -11.32 -1.22
CA ALA A 64 1.44 -11.19 -0.66
C ALA A 64 0.67 -9.97 -1.23
N VAL A 65 1.35 -8.84 -1.42
CA VAL A 65 0.72 -7.57 -1.79
C VAL A 65 0.54 -7.42 -3.30
N MET A 66 1.57 -7.76 -4.10
CA MET A 66 1.61 -7.34 -5.49
C MET A 66 0.53 -7.96 -6.39
N PRO A 67 0.23 -9.28 -6.31
CA PRO A 67 -0.82 -9.86 -7.15
C PRO A 67 -2.22 -9.25 -6.94
N PRO A 68 -2.76 -9.11 -5.72
CA PRO A 68 -4.04 -8.44 -5.52
C PRO A 68 -3.98 -6.94 -5.81
N LEU A 69 -2.86 -6.27 -5.53
CA LEU A 69 -2.68 -4.85 -5.82
C LEU A 69 -2.75 -4.55 -7.32
N ARG A 70 -1.97 -5.28 -8.14
CA ARG A 70 -2.00 -5.13 -9.60
C ARG A 70 -3.38 -5.45 -10.18
N ARG A 71 -4.07 -6.46 -9.63
CA ARG A 71 -5.45 -6.76 -10.04
C ARG A 71 -6.40 -5.60 -9.76
N LEU A 72 -6.33 -5.00 -8.57
CA LEU A 72 -7.15 -3.84 -8.22
C LEU A 72 -6.83 -2.64 -9.13
N LEU A 73 -5.55 -2.32 -9.29
CA LEU A 73 -5.11 -1.13 -10.03
C LEU A 73 -5.38 -1.21 -11.53
N ALA A 74 -5.48 -2.42 -12.10
CA ALA A 74 -5.87 -2.64 -13.49
C ALA A 74 -7.40 -2.52 -13.74
N GLN A 75 -8.21 -2.44 -12.69
CA GLN A 75 -9.66 -2.26 -12.84
C GLN A 75 -10.00 -0.83 -13.23
N ASP A 76 -11.15 -0.68 -13.89
CA ASP A 76 -11.76 0.62 -14.10
C ASP A 76 -11.96 1.35 -12.74
N PRO A 77 -11.72 2.67 -12.67
CA PRO A 77 -11.92 3.48 -11.47
C PRO A 77 -13.21 3.20 -10.68
N ASP A 78 -14.33 3.00 -11.39
CA ASP A 78 -15.64 2.79 -10.76
C ASP A 78 -15.81 1.36 -10.23
N ASP A 79 -15.03 0.40 -10.73
CA ASP A 79 -15.10 -1.01 -10.34
C ASP A 79 -14.17 -1.35 -9.15
N GLN A 80 -13.29 -0.43 -8.76
CA GLN A 80 -12.34 -0.62 -7.66
C GLN A 80 -13.03 -0.52 -6.29
N ALA A 81 -13.54 -1.66 -5.81
CA ALA A 81 -14.27 -1.80 -4.54
C ALA A 81 -13.40 -1.67 -3.27
N SER A 82 -12.07 -1.55 -3.40
CA SER A 82 -11.13 -1.42 -2.28
C SER A 82 -10.11 -0.31 -2.53
N ASN A 83 -9.35 0.05 -1.48
CA ASN A 83 -8.25 1.00 -1.56
C ASN A 83 -6.91 0.24 -1.64
N PRO A 84 -6.00 0.59 -2.56
CA PRO A 84 -4.66 0.00 -2.62
C PRO A 84 -3.92 -0.04 -1.28
N LEU A 85 -4.09 0.98 -0.43
CA LEU A 85 -3.45 1.00 0.90
C LEU A 85 -3.99 -0.12 1.82
N ALA A 86 -5.26 -0.51 1.70
CA ALA A 86 -5.80 -1.63 2.49
C ALA A 86 -5.12 -2.96 2.13
N ILE A 87 -4.76 -3.15 0.86
CA ILE A 87 -4.02 -4.34 0.40
C ILE A 87 -2.60 -4.34 0.99
N VAL A 88 -1.91 -3.21 0.91
CA VAL A 88 -0.56 -3.06 1.48
C VAL A 88 -0.53 -3.41 2.97
N ARG A 89 -1.51 -2.95 3.75
CA ARG A 89 -1.56 -3.15 5.21
C ARG A 89 -1.58 -4.62 5.64
N VAL A 90 -1.95 -5.54 4.76
CA VAL A 90 -1.84 -6.99 5.04
C VAL A 90 -0.39 -7.41 5.27
N ALA A 91 0.58 -6.73 4.64
CA ALA A 91 1.99 -7.04 4.80
C ALA A 91 2.51 -6.81 6.22
N THR A 92 1.82 -6.02 7.06
CA THR A 92 2.23 -5.74 8.46
C THR A 92 2.34 -7.00 9.32
N ALA A 93 1.61 -8.07 8.98
CA ALA A 93 1.74 -9.34 9.67
C ALA A 93 3.16 -9.93 9.58
N LEU A 94 3.92 -9.62 8.54
CA LEU A 94 5.24 -10.21 8.31
C LEU A 94 6.34 -9.64 9.22
N PRO A 95 6.57 -8.31 9.30
CA PRO A 95 7.48 -7.77 10.31
C PRO A 95 6.99 -8.06 11.74
N THR A 96 5.67 -8.12 11.96
CA THR A 96 5.10 -8.52 13.27
C THR A 96 5.56 -9.91 13.69
N ALA A 97 5.49 -10.90 12.78
CA ALA A 97 5.94 -12.26 13.07
C ALA A 97 7.43 -12.31 13.40
N VAL A 98 8.27 -11.58 12.64
CA VAL A 98 9.72 -11.52 12.89
C VAL A 98 10.04 -10.91 14.25
N LEU A 99 9.37 -9.81 14.64
CA LEU A 99 9.56 -9.18 15.95
C LEU A 99 9.11 -10.12 17.09
N ALA A 100 7.98 -10.79 16.92
CA ALA A 100 7.47 -11.74 17.91
C ALA A 100 8.41 -12.94 18.10
N GLU A 101 8.94 -13.51 17.01
CA GLU A 101 9.94 -14.58 17.04
C GLU A 101 11.26 -14.14 17.70
N ALA A 102 11.65 -12.87 17.52
CA ALA A 102 12.80 -12.26 18.17
C ALA A 102 12.56 -11.93 19.66
N GLY A 103 11.35 -12.17 20.18
CA GLY A 103 10.99 -11.93 21.58
C GLY A 103 10.78 -10.46 21.93
N VAL A 104 10.55 -9.59 20.94
CA VAL A 104 10.29 -8.16 21.15
C VAL A 104 8.92 -7.99 21.81
N ALA A 105 8.87 -7.21 22.89
CA ALA A 105 7.60 -6.94 23.58
C ALA A 105 6.66 -6.05 22.73
N PRO A 106 5.35 -6.32 22.70
CA PRO A 106 4.36 -5.42 22.11
C PRO A 106 4.45 -3.99 22.66
N VAL A 107 4.01 -3.02 21.86
CA VAL A 107 4.03 -1.61 22.25
C VAL A 107 2.69 -1.18 22.84
N GLU A 108 2.70 -0.15 23.69
CA GLU A 108 1.47 0.52 24.09
C GLU A 108 0.91 1.30 22.89
N ARG A 109 -0.38 1.11 22.60
CA ARG A 109 -1.05 1.68 21.43
C ARG A 109 -2.21 2.55 21.84
N ASP A 110 -2.51 3.55 21.02
CA ASP A 110 -3.72 4.33 21.21
C ASP A 110 -4.96 3.44 21.02
N ALA A 111 -6.02 3.74 21.78
CA ALA A 111 -7.21 2.91 21.83
C ALA A 111 -7.92 2.80 20.47
N GLN A 112 -7.81 3.83 19.62
CA GLN A 112 -8.45 3.85 18.31
C GLN A 112 -7.70 2.95 17.33
N ALA A 113 -6.37 3.03 17.25
CA ALA A 113 -5.55 2.18 16.40
C ALA A 113 -5.63 0.71 16.85
N ALA A 114 -5.60 0.45 18.16
CA ALA A 114 -5.81 -0.89 18.71
C ALA A 114 -7.20 -1.46 18.35
N SER A 115 -8.23 -0.62 18.27
CA SER A 115 -9.57 -1.05 17.84
C SER A 115 -9.66 -1.31 16.33
N VAL A 116 -8.96 -0.53 15.50
CA VAL A 116 -9.05 -0.64 14.03
C VAL A 116 -8.14 -1.74 13.49
N PHE A 117 -6.97 -1.93 14.11
CA PHE A 117 -5.98 -2.91 13.72
C PHE A 117 -5.58 -3.74 14.95
N PRO A 118 -6.44 -4.66 15.44
CA PRO A 118 -6.20 -5.40 16.67
C PRO A 118 -4.94 -6.26 16.64
N ASP A 119 -4.57 -6.78 15.45
CA ASP A 119 -3.40 -7.65 15.28
C ASP A 119 -2.07 -6.88 15.15
N ASP A 120 -2.11 -5.55 15.01
CA ASP A 120 -0.93 -4.71 14.85
C ASP A 120 -0.28 -4.37 16.21
N VAL A 121 0.13 -5.38 16.96
CA VAL A 121 0.64 -5.23 18.33
C VAL A 121 1.94 -4.41 18.44
N TYR A 122 2.59 -4.10 17.31
CA TYR A 122 3.79 -3.28 17.21
C TYR A 122 3.56 -1.91 16.58
N ASP A 123 2.32 -1.55 16.24
CA ASP A 123 1.97 -0.25 15.65
C ASP A 123 2.78 0.05 14.37
N LEU A 124 2.67 -0.88 13.43
CA LEU A 124 3.42 -0.92 12.17
C LEU A 124 2.55 -0.65 10.95
N VAL A 125 1.23 -0.61 11.09
CA VAL A 125 0.31 -0.39 9.98
C VAL A 125 0.56 1.00 9.36
N PRO A 126 0.88 1.10 8.05
CA PRO A 126 1.08 2.40 7.41
C PRO A 126 -0.24 3.18 7.33
N ALA A 127 -0.21 4.44 7.75
CA ALA A 127 -1.35 5.36 7.67
C ALA A 127 -1.52 5.92 6.24
N SER A 128 -0.43 6.02 5.49
CA SER A 128 -0.34 6.55 4.12
C SER A 128 0.71 5.81 3.28
N PHE A 129 0.76 6.06 1.96
CA PHE A 129 1.85 5.54 1.13
C PHE A 129 3.21 6.14 1.49
N GLY A 130 3.24 7.37 2.02
CA GLY A 130 4.46 8.02 2.48
C GLY A 130 5.17 7.25 3.61
N ASP A 131 4.42 6.48 4.39
CA ASP A 131 4.97 5.62 5.45
C ASP A 131 5.70 4.39 4.87
N LEU A 132 5.33 3.95 3.66
CA LEU A 132 6.05 2.93 2.91
C LEU A 132 7.31 3.48 2.26
N ASP A 133 7.23 4.66 1.67
CA ASP A 133 8.36 5.41 1.11
C ASP A 133 7.93 6.86 0.87
N PRO A 134 8.70 7.88 1.31
CA PRO A 134 8.36 9.28 1.08
C PRO A 134 8.09 9.62 -0.39
N ALA A 135 8.76 8.95 -1.35
CA ALA A 135 8.55 9.16 -2.78
C ALA A 135 7.15 8.76 -3.25
N LEU A 136 6.44 7.91 -2.51
CA LEU A 136 5.09 7.47 -2.85
C LEU A 136 3.99 8.44 -2.37
N ALA A 137 4.32 9.41 -1.51
CA ALA A 137 3.33 10.33 -0.96
C ALA A 137 2.64 11.14 -2.08
N GLU A 138 3.41 11.81 -2.93
CA GLU A 138 2.87 12.60 -4.04
C GLU A 138 2.20 11.72 -5.10
N LEU A 139 2.78 10.55 -5.36
CA LEU A 139 2.25 9.62 -6.35
C LEU A 139 0.86 9.08 -5.95
N GLY A 140 0.69 8.70 -4.69
CA GLY A 140 -0.60 8.26 -4.16
C GLY A 140 -1.66 9.35 -4.18
N LEU A 141 -1.28 10.60 -3.89
CA LEU A 141 -2.19 11.75 -4.00
C LEU A 141 -2.61 12.00 -5.45
N ALA A 142 -1.66 11.98 -6.38
CA ALA A 142 -1.94 12.16 -7.81
C ALA A 142 -2.86 11.07 -8.35
N TRP A 143 -2.63 9.81 -7.99
CA TRP A 143 -3.49 8.69 -8.34
C TRP A 143 -4.92 8.87 -7.82
N GLY A 144 -5.07 9.23 -6.54
CA GLY A 144 -6.38 9.45 -5.92
C GLY A 144 -7.14 10.62 -6.57
N ALA A 145 -6.45 11.70 -6.90
CA ALA A 145 -7.02 12.84 -7.60
C ALA A 145 -7.50 12.48 -9.01
N ALA A 146 -6.70 11.70 -9.77
CA ALA A 146 -7.10 11.23 -11.09
C ALA A 146 -8.35 10.34 -11.03
N LYS A 147 -8.40 9.42 -10.06
CA LYS A 147 -9.58 8.56 -9.83
C LYS A 147 -10.84 9.38 -9.54
N ALA A 148 -10.74 10.34 -8.61
CA ALA A 148 -11.85 11.20 -8.22
C ALA A 148 -12.33 12.08 -9.39
N TRP A 149 -11.40 12.62 -10.19
CA TRP A 149 -11.74 13.41 -11.38
C TRP A 149 -12.53 12.59 -12.40
N ILE A 150 -12.13 11.33 -12.67
CA ILE A 150 -12.85 10.44 -13.59
C ILE A 150 -14.26 10.16 -13.08
N HIS A 151 -14.39 9.83 -11.79
CA HIS A 151 -15.69 9.59 -11.17
C HIS A 151 -16.60 10.81 -11.30
N LEU A 152 -16.10 12.01 -10.99
CA LEU A 152 -16.85 13.26 -11.19
C LEU A 152 -17.22 13.48 -12.65
N ARG A 153 -16.32 13.22 -13.61
CA ARG A 153 -16.59 13.42 -15.05
C ARG A 153 -17.67 12.47 -15.58
N ARG A 154 -17.76 11.25 -15.05
CA ARG A 154 -18.71 10.22 -15.50
C ARG A 154 -20.08 10.32 -14.84
N HIS A 155 -20.13 10.84 -13.62
CA HIS A 155 -21.35 10.85 -12.79
C HIS A 155 -21.88 12.26 -12.48
N ALA A 156 -21.31 13.30 -13.10
CA ALA A 156 -21.82 14.67 -13.06
C ALA A 156 -22.99 14.91 -14.02
#